data_AF-A0A2T2WLY7-F1
#
_entry.id   AF-A0A2T2WLY7-F1
#
_cell.length_a   1.000
_cell.length_b   1.000
_cell.length_c   1.000
_cell.angle_alpha   90.00
_cell.angle_beta   90.00
_cell.angle_gamma   90.00
#
_symmetry.space_group_name_H-M   'P 1'
#
loop_
_entity.id
_entity.type
_entity.pdbx_description
1 polymer ?
#
loop_
_entity_poly.entity_id
_entity_poly.type
_entity_poly.pdbx_seq_one_letter_code
_entity_poly.pdbx_strand_id
1 'polypeptide(L)' 'MNDPTKLWRIYAHEDLKVALHAVSAGWLHAACFHAQQCGEKWLKALLTYYGQPVPRSHDLDYLVD' A
#
# COMPACT_ATOMS: atom_id res chain seq x y z
N MET A 1 -0.94 -9.17 20.21
CA MET A 1 -0.57 -7.86 19.63
C MET A 1 -0.49 -8.02 18.13
N ASN A 2 -1.23 -7.22 17.35
CA ASN A 2 -1.17 -7.32 15.89
C ASN A 2 0.20 -6.85 15.41
N ASP A 3 0.92 -7.70 14.69
CA ASP A 3 2.16 -7.34 13.99
C ASP A 3 1.84 -6.30 12.91
N PRO A 4 2.29 -5.03 13.07
CA PRO A 4 2.00 -3.97 12.10
C PRO A 4 2.51 -4.29 10.70
N THR A 5 3.65 -4.98 10.59
CA THR A 5 4.21 -5.42 9.31
C THR A 5 3.27 -6.38 8.62
N LYS A 6 2.70 -7.34 9.35
CA LYS A 6 1.71 -8.28 8.82
C LYS A 6 0.44 -7.55 8.37
N LEU A 7 -0.05 -6.58 9.14
CA LEU A 7 -1.23 -5.80 8.79
C LEU A 7 -1.03 -5.01 7.49
N TRP A 8 0.06 -4.26 7.37
CA TRP A 8 0.33 -3.48 6.17
C TRP A 8 0.45 -4.34 4.92
N ARG A 9 1.07 -5.52 5.02
CA ARG A 9 1.13 -6.50 3.93
C ARG A 9 -0.26 -6.99 3.50
N ILE A 10 -1.15 -7.26 4.46
CA ILE A 10 -2.52 -7.70 4.14
C ILE A 10 -3.23 -6.62 3.33
N TYR A 11 -3.20 -5.38 3.80
CA TYR A 11 -3.84 -4.27 3.11
C TYR A 11 -3.24 -4.00 1.72
N ALA A 12 -1.91 -4.08 1.57
CA ALA A 12 -1.27 -3.94 0.27
C ALA A 12 -1.75 -5.01 -0.73
N HIS A 13 -1.92 -6.26 -0.27
CA HIS A 13 -2.46 -7.33 -1.12
C HIS A 13 -3.94 -7.12 -1.46
N GLU A 14 -4.73 -6.56 -0.54
CA GLU A 14 -6.13 -6.21 -0.82
C GLU A 14 -6.20 -5.13 -1.91
N ASP A 15 -5.38 -4.09 -1.83
CA ASP A 15 -5.30 -3.06 -2.87
C ASP A 15 -4.88 -3.64 -4.23
N LEU A 16 -3.90 -4.56 -4.27
CA LEU A 16 -3.51 -5.22 -5.51
C LEU A 16 -4.69 -5.98 -6.15
N LYS A 17 -5.47 -6.72 -5.35
CA LYS A 17 -6.65 -7.44 -5.85
C LYS A 17 -7.68 -6.48 -6.43
N VAL A 18 -7.94 -5.36 -5.76
CA VAL A 18 -8.87 -4.34 -6.27
C VAL A 18 -8.34 -3.71 -7.55
N ALA A 19 -7.05 -3.38 -7.62
CA ALA A 19 -6.44 -2.82 -8.82
C ALA A 19 -6.60 -3.75 -10.03
N LEU A 20 -6.31 -5.05 -9.88
CA LEU A 20 -6.46 -6.04 -10.94
C LEU A 20 -7.92 -6.21 -11.39
N HIS A 21 -8.86 -6.18 -10.44
CA HIS A 21 -10.28 -6.22 -10.78
C HIS A 21 -10.74 -4.96 -11.51
N ALA A 22 -10.28 -3.78 -11.07
CA ALA A 22 -10.59 -2.50 -11.70
C ALA A 22 -10.06 -2.40 -13.14
N VAL A 23 -8.87 -2.96 -13.42
CA VAL A 23 -8.36 -3.09 -14.80
C VAL A 23 -9.31 -3.92 -15.64
N SER A 24 -9.75 -5.06 -15.12
CA SER A 24 -10.66 -5.98 -15.82
C SER A 24 -12.03 -5.34 -16.09
N ALA A 25 -12.47 -4.43 -15.22
CA ALA A 25 -13.72 -3.67 -15.34
C ALA A 25 -13.59 -2.39 -16.21
N GLY A 26 -12.39 -2.05 -16.70
CA GLY A 26 -12.14 -0.81 -17.44
C GLY A 26 -12.11 0.46 -16.58
N TRP A 27 -12.08 0.32 -15.25
CA TRP A 27 -12.06 1.45 -14.30
C TRP A 27 -10.63 1.92 -14.04
N LEU A 28 -10.01 2.49 -15.07
CA LEU A 28 -8.56 2.81 -15.05
C LEU A 28 -8.16 3.77 -13.91
N HIS A 29 -9.01 4.76 -13.58
CA HIS A 29 -8.74 5.64 -12.44
C HIS A 29 -8.67 4.89 -11.11
N ALA A 30 -9.62 3.98 -10.86
CA ALA A 30 -9.62 3.15 -9.66
C ALA A 30 -8.43 2.17 -9.65
N ALA A 31 -8.08 1.62 -10.81
CA ALA A 31 -6.90 0.75 -10.94
C ALA A 31 -5.61 1.48 -10.54
N CYS A 32 -5.38 2.70 -11.05
CA CYS A 32 -4.21 3.50 -10.70
C CYS A 32 -4.20 3.88 -9.22
N PHE A 33 -5.34 4.29 -8.67
CA PHE A 33 -5.45 4.64 -7.25
C PHE A 33 -5.08 3.45 -6.35
N HIS A 34 -5.63 2.26 -6.60
CA HIS A 34 -5.30 1.09 -5.79
C HIS A 34 -3.88 0.57 -6.04
N ALA A 35 -3.32 0.75 -7.24
CA ALA A 35 -1.91 0.43 -7.48
C ALA A 35 -0.97 1.33 -6.64
N GLN A 36 -1.24 2.64 -6.58
CA GLN A 36 -0.51 3.59 -5.73
C GLN A 36 -0.61 3.19 -4.25
N GLN A 37 -1.82 2.90 -3.78
CA GLN A 37 -2.09 2.47 -2.41
C GLN A 37 -1.38 1.16 -2.03
N CYS A 38 -1.30 0.19 -2.97
CA CYS A 38 -0.54 -1.05 -2.79
C CYS A 38 0.95 -0.76 -2.54
N GLY A 39 1.56 0.10 -3.35
CA GLY A 39 2.95 0.52 -3.18
C GLY A 39 3.19 1.19 -1.84
N GLU A 40 2.34 2.15 -1.47
CA GLU A 40 2.43 2.88 -0.20
C GLU A 40 2.40 1.93 1.00
N LYS A 41 1.48 0.97 1.01
CA LYS A 41 1.31 0.05 2.14
C LYS A 41 2.45 -0.97 2.22
N TRP A 42 3.06 -1.36 1.10
CA TRP A 42 4.29 -2.16 1.12
C TRP A 42 5.47 -1.39 1.72
N LEU A 43 5.62 -0.11 1.38
CA LEU A 43 6.64 0.74 2.00
C LEU A 43 6.40 0.89 3.51
N LYS A 44 5.15 1.10 3.94
CA LYS A 44 4.78 1.12 5.36
C LYS A 44 5.10 -0.20 6.07
N ALA A 45 4.88 -1.35 5.43
CA ALA A 45 5.29 -2.65 5.95
C ALA A 45 6.81 -2.76 6.13
N LEU A 46 7.58 -2.22 5.18
CA LEU A 46 9.04 -2.21 5.24
C LEU A 46 9.54 -1.34 6.39
N LEU A 47 8.98 -0.14 6.56
CA LEU A 47 9.30 0.76 7.67
C LEU A 47 9.02 0.07 9.02
N THR A 48 7.85 -0.54 9.19
CA THR A 48 7.53 -1.27 10.44
C THR A 48 8.45 -2.46 10.67
N TYR A 49 8.86 -3.16 9.61
CA TYR A 49 9.79 -4.30 9.72
C TYR A 49 11.15 -3.86 10.26
N TYR A 50 11.65 -2.70 9.83
CA TYR A 50 12.89 -2.11 10.34
C TYR A 50 12.73 -1.31 11.65
N GLY A 51 11.54 -1.32 12.25
CA GLY A 51 11.27 -0.55 13.48
C GLY A 51 11.30 0.97 13.27
N GLN A 52 11.15 1.44 12.03
CA GLN A 52 11.08 2.85 11.69
C GLN A 52 9.65 3.39 11.93
N PRO A 53 9.51 4.68 12.28
CA PRO A 53 8.20 5.30 12.40
C PRO A 53 7.49 5.30 11.04
N VAL A 54 6.20 4.95 11.03
CA VAL A 54 5.34 5.08 9.86
C VAL A 54 4.77 6.49 9.83
N PRO A 55 5.15 7.35 8.87
CA PRO A 55 4.63 8.71 8.81
C PRO A 55 3.15 8.69 8.42
N ARG A 56 2.40 9.68 8.92
CA ARG A 56 1.02 9.94 8.47
C ARG A 56 1.04 10.80 7.20
N SER A 57 1.62 10.24 6.15
CA SER A 57 1.63 10.81 4.81
C SER A 57 1.03 9.81 3.82
N HIS A 58 0.36 10.33 2.78
CA HIS A 58 -0.04 9.60 1.57
C HIS A 58 0.84 9.99 0.36
N ASP A 59 1.93 10.70 0.62
CA ASP A 59 2.93 11.05 -0.39
C ASP A 59 3.96 9.92 -0.50
N LEU A 60 4.02 9.30 -1.67
CA LEU A 60 4.96 8.21 -1.94
C LEU A 60 6.41 8.72 -2.00
N ASP A 61 6.66 9.90 -2.54
CA ASP A 61 8.03 10.43 -2.66
C ASP A 61 8.60 10.71 -1.27
N TYR A 62 7.75 11.19 -0.35
CA TYR A 62 8.09 11.36 1.06
C TYR A 62 8.39 10.05 1.82
N LEU A 63 8.00 8.88 1.28
CA LEU A 63 8.23 7.58 1.92
C LEU A 63 9.52 6.89 1.45
N VAL A 64 10.14 7.35 0.36
CA VAL A 64 11.34 6.74 -0.24
C VAL A 64 12.63 7.52 0.08
N ASP A 65 12.50 8.79 0.50
CA ASP A 65 13.58 9.62 1.05
C ASP A 65 13.92 9.27 2.51
#